data_AF-A0A537A2F6-F1
#
_entry.id   AF-A0A537A2F6-F1
#
_cell.length_a   1.000
_cell.length_b   1.000
_cell.length_c   1.000
_cell.angle_alpha   90.00
_cell.angle_beta   90.00
_cell.angle_gamma   90.00
#
_symmetry.space_group_name_H-M   'P 1'
#
loop_
_entity.id
_entity.type
_entity.pdbx_description
1 polymer ?
#
loop_
_entity_poly.entity_id
_entity_poly.type
_entity_poly.pdbx_seq_one_letter_code
_entity_poly.pdbx_strand_id
1 'polypeptide(L)'
;VITPRRVAELLILREDMPRSLHSCMNFIHDTLGVLCDDNSREIERASGELYARLRYGRTDDIIKFGLHEYLVEFLDRISALGGEINRYFLVPTY
;
A
#
# COMPACT_ATOMS: atom_id res chain seq x y z
N VAL A 1 -20.58 -13.38 -14.50
CA VAL A 1 -21.15 -12.02 -14.34
C VAL A 1 -20.13 -11.15 -13.64
N ILE A 2 -19.82 -9.99 -14.20
CA ILE A 2 -18.92 -8.99 -13.60
C ILE A 2 -19.74 -8.19 -12.58
N THR A 3 -19.23 -8.05 -11.36
CA THR A 3 -19.88 -7.29 -10.28
C THR A 3 -18.87 -6.33 -9.68
N PRO A 4 -19.26 -5.10 -9.29
CA PRO A 4 -18.35 -4.13 -8.68
C PRO A 4 -17.54 -4.70 -7.51
N ARG A 5 -18.18 -5.52 -6.66
CA ARG A 5 -17.53 -6.21 -5.54
C ARG A 5 -16.34 -7.08 -5.97
N ARG A 6 -16.53 -7.94 -6.98
CA ARG A 6 -15.46 -8.82 -7.51
C ARG A 6 -14.34 -8.02 -8.17
N VAL A 7 -14.67 -6.89 -8.81
CA VAL A 7 -13.66 -6.00 -9.40
C VAL A 7 -12.82 -5.34 -8.29
N ALA A 8 -13.45 -4.87 -7.21
CA ALA A 8 -12.77 -4.29 -6.06
C ALA A 8 -11.85 -5.32 -5.39
N GLU A 9 -12.34 -6.54 -5.13
CA GLU A 9 -11.52 -7.63 -4.57
C GLU A 9 -10.30 -7.93 -5.45
N LEU A 10 -10.50 -8.04 -6.76
CA LEU A 10 -9.45 -8.34 -7.74
C LEU A 10 -8.39 -7.23 -7.85
N LEU A 11 -8.80 -5.96 -7.80
CA LEU A 11 -7.88 -4.82 -7.95
C LEU A 11 -7.28 -4.33 -6.63
N ILE A 12 -7.84 -4.70 -5.48
CA ILE A 12 -7.36 -4.21 -4.18
C ILE A 12 -6.59 -5.31 -3.45
N LEU A 13 -7.23 -6.46 -3.20
CA LEU A 13 -6.74 -7.45 -2.23
C LEU A 13 -6.03 -8.66 -2.84
N ARG A 14 -6.21 -8.93 -4.15
CA ARG A 14 -5.58 -10.10 -4.79
C ARG A 14 -4.09 -9.90 -5.07
N GLU A 15 -3.25 -10.57 -4.30
CA GLU A 15 -1.79 -10.54 -4.46
C GLU A 15 -1.30 -11.11 -5.80
N ASP A 16 -2.02 -12.10 -6.36
CA ASP A 16 -1.68 -12.77 -7.63
C ASP A 16 -1.96 -11.92 -8.88
N MET A 17 -2.54 -10.73 -8.71
CA MET A 17 -2.81 -9.80 -9.79
C MET A 17 -1.71 -8.73 -9.83
N PRO A 18 -0.88 -8.64 -10.89
CA PRO A 18 0.33 -7.81 -10.92
C PRO A 18 0.08 -6.29 -10.88
N ARG A 19 -1.18 -5.86 -10.95
CA ARG A 19 -1.60 -4.45 -10.83
C ARG A 19 -2.64 -4.23 -9.74
N SER A 20 -2.83 -5.19 -8.84
CA SER A 20 -3.61 -4.93 -7.64
C SER A 20 -2.83 -4.04 -6.68
N LEU A 21 -3.54 -3.31 -5.82
CA LEU A 21 -2.90 -2.53 -4.77
C LEU A 21 -2.04 -3.42 -3.87
N HIS A 22 -2.51 -4.62 -3.54
CA HIS A 22 -1.75 -5.58 -2.73
C HIS A 22 -0.44 -5.99 -3.39
N SER A 23 -0.44 -6.38 -4.66
CA SER A 23 0.79 -6.78 -5.35
C SER A 23 1.79 -5.62 -5.48
N CYS A 24 1.31 -4.43 -5.84
CA CYS A 24 2.14 -3.23 -5.92
C CYS A 24 2.73 -2.84 -4.55
N MET A 25 1.92 -2.89 -3.48
CA MET A 25 2.37 -2.57 -2.14
C MET A 25 3.35 -3.61 -1.60
N ASN A 26 3.16 -4.89 -1.92
CA ASN A 26 4.12 -5.94 -1.59
C ASN A 26 5.49 -5.62 -2.19
N PHE A 27 5.54 -5.28 -3.48
CA PHE A 27 6.79 -4.92 -4.14
C PHE A 27 7.47 -3.70 -3.50
N ILE A 28 6.70 -2.67 -3.13
CA ILE A 28 7.23 -1.50 -2.42
C ILE A 28 7.78 -1.91 -1.05
N HIS A 29 7.04 -2.69 -0.28
CA HIS A 29 7.45 -3.14 1.05
C HIS A 29 8.72 -4.00 1.01
N ASP A 30 8.79 -4.97 0.10
CA ASP A 30 9.98 -5.81 -0.10
C ASP A 30 11.20 -4.99 -0.49
N THR A 31 11.02 -4.00 -1.37
CA THR A 31 12.10 -3.10 -1.79
C THR A 31 12.61 -2.27 -0.60
N LEU A 32 11.70 -1.73 0.22
CA LEU A 32 12.08 -0.97 1.41
C LEU A 32 12.75 -1.84 2.46
N GLY A 33 12.35 -3.11 2.62
CA GLY A 33 13.03 -4.05 3.51
C GLY A 33 14.49 -4.31 3.14
N VAL A 34 14.88 -4.09 1.88
CA VAL A 34 16.27 -4.17 1.42
C VAL A 34 17.01 -2.83 1.57
N LEU A 35 16.32 -1.71 1.36
CA LEU A 35 16.92 -0.37 1.36
C LEU A 35 17.03 0.26 2.74
N CYS A 36 16.10 -0.06 3.64
CA CYS A 36 16.03 0.54 4.97
C CYS A 36 17.13 0.01 5.89
N ASP A 37 17.52 0.90 6.81
CA ASP A 37 18.51 0.71 7.86
C ASP A 37 17.96 1.28 9.18
N ASP A 38 18.81 1.35 10.21
CA ASP A 38 18.39 1.83 11.54
C ASP A 38 17.84 3.26 11.54
N ASN A 39 18.22 4.09 10.57
CA ASN A 39 17.81 5.50 10.47
C ASN A 39 16.53 5.67 9.63
N SER A 40 16.05 4.62 8.96
CA SER A 40 14.86 4.63 8.09
C SER A 40 13.78 3.64 8.49
N ARG A 41 13.87 3.07 9.70
CA ARG A 41 12.89 2.11 10.26
C ARG A 41 11.44 2.59 10.23
N GLU A 42 11.19 3.90 10.37
CA GLU A 42 9.83 4.44 10.33
C GLU A 42 9.22 4.36 8.92
N ILE A 43 10.04 4.45 7.86
CA ILE A 43 9.60 4.27 6.47
C ILE A 43 9.21 2.81 6.24
N GLU A 44 10.06 1.88 6.68
CA GLU A 44 9.79 0.44 6.63
C GLU A 44 8.50 0.11 7.41
N ARG A 45 8.36 0.63 8.64
CA ARG A 45 7.18 0.44 9.49
C ARG A 45 5.89 0.95 8.83
N ALA A 46 5.92 2.14 8.24
CA ALA A 46 4.78 2.71 7.53
C ALA A 46 4.38 1.88 6.30
N SER A 47 5.37 1.38 5.55
CA SER A 47 5.11 0.47 4.43
C SER A 47 4.51 -0.86 4.89
N GLY A 48 4.99 -1.41 6.02
CA GLY A 48 4.47 -2.63 6.63
C GLY A 48 3.03 -2.48 7.12
N GLU A 49 2.66 -1.32 7.70
CA GLU A 49 1.26 -1.05 8.08
C GLU A 49 0.34 -1.08 6.85
N LEU A 50 0.73 -0.42 5.76
CA LEU A 50 -0.05 -0.40 4.52
C LEU A 50 -0.16 -1.78 3.88
N TYR A 51 0.95 -2.52 3.84
CA TYR A 51 0.96 -3.89 3.36
C TYR A 51 0.04 -4.78 4.20
N ALA A 52 0.13 -4.74 5.53
CA ALA A 52 -0.69 -5.54 6.43
C ALA A 52 -2.20 -5.27 6.25
N ARG A 53 -2.58 -4.00 6.03
CA ARG A 53 -3.97 -3.63 5.74
C ARG A 53 -4.51 -4.29 4.48
N LEU A 54 -3.70 -4.44 3.45
CA LEU A 54 -4.07 -5.14 2.21
C LEU A 54 -4.02 -6.66 2.40
N ARG A 55 -3.01 -7.17 3.11
CA ARG A 55 -2.77 -8.60 3.31
C ARG A 55 -3.81 -9.29 4.18
N TYR A 56 -4.35 -8.56 5.17
CA TYR A 56 -5.32 -9.06 6.14
C TYR A 56 -6.70 -8.39 6.03
N GLY A 57 -6.85 -7.44 5.10
CA GLY A 57 -8.11 -6.78 4.83
C GLY A 57 -9.14 -7.73 4.23
N ARG A 58 -10.43 -7.45 4.46
CA ARG A 58 -11.54 -8.21 3.87
C ARG A 58 -12.35 -7.32 2.94
N THR A 59 -12.75 -7.87 1.80
CA THR A 59 -13.60 -7.18 0.83
C THR A 59 -14.90 -6.67 1.47
N ASP A 60 -15.51 -7.44 2.38
CA ASP A 60 -16.73 -7.03 3.09
C ASP A 60 -16.55 -5.76 3.91
N ASP A 61 -15.41 -5.62 4.59
CA ASP A 61 -15.11 -4.44 5.42
C ASP A 61 -14.90 -3.21 4.54
N ILE A 62 -14.22 -3.36 3.40
CA ILE A 62 -14.01 -2.29 2.41
C ILE A 62 -15.36 -1.81 1.85
N ILE A 63 -16.23 -2.74 1.45
CA ILE A 63 -17.53 -2.38 0.88
C ILE A 63 -18.45 -1.74 1.92
N LYS A 64 -18.40 -2.20 3.18
CA LYS A 64 -19.17 -1.63 4.29
C LYS A 64 -18.69 -0.23 4.68
N PHE A 65 -17.37 0.00 4.65
CA PHE A 65 -16.77 1.30 4.91
C PHE A 65 -17.07 2.31 3.79
N GLY A 66 -17.09 1.83 2.54
CA GLY A 66 -17.24 2.66 1.36
C GLY A 66 -15.99 2.56 0.48
N LEU A 67 -16.17 2.16 -0.79
CA LEU A 67 -15.05 1.90 -1.70
C LEU A 67 -14.27 3.17 -2.01
N HIS A 68 -14.96 4.29 -2.21
CA HIS A 68 -14.31 5.55 -2.56
C HIS A 68 -13.50 6.08 -1.36
N GLU A 69 -14.11 6.05 -0.18
CA GLU A 69 -13.53 6.45 1.09
C GLU A 69 -12.29 5.64 1.41
N TYR A 70 -12.36 4.31 1.23
CA TYR A 70 -11.20 3.43 1.40
C TYR A 70 -10.05 3.80 0.48
N LEU A 71 -10.34 4.04 -0.80
CA LEU A 71 -9.32 4.38 -1.79
C LEU A 71 -8.72 5.76 -1.54
N VAL A 72 -9.50 6.74 -1.10
CA VAL A 72 -9.00 8.07 -0.72
C VAL A 72 -8.05 7.96 0.48
N GLU A 73 -8.44 7.24 1.54
CA GLU A 73 -7.55 7.03 2.70
C GLU A 73 -6.27 6.29 2.30
N PHE A 74 -6.39 5.28 1.42
CA PHE A 74 -5.23 4.56 0.92
C PHE A 74 -4.28 5.48 0.12
N LEU A 75 -4.84 6.32 -0.76
CA LEU A 75 -4.09 7.28 -1.57
C LEU A 75 -3.34 8.31 -0.70
N ASP A 76 -3.98 8.82 0.35
CA ASP A 76 -3.33 9.77 1.27
C ASP A 76 -2.14 9.13 1.98
N ARG A 77 -2.29 7.88 2.44
CA ARG A 77 -1.22 7.18 3.15
C ARG A 77 -0.06 6.79 2.24
N ILE A 78 -0.35 6.29 1.03
CA ILE A 78 0.72 5.95 0.07
C ILE A 78 1.44 7.21 -0.43
N SER A 79 0.72 8.34 -0.55
CA SER A 79 1.32 9.64 -0.88
C SER A 79 2.26 10.11 0.24
N ALA A 80 1.84 10.02 1.50
CA ALA A 80 2.68 10.33 2.64
C ALA A 80 3.95 9.43 2.69
N LEU A 81 3.79 8.13 2.49
CA LEU A 81 4.93 7.20 2.39
C LEU A 81 5.86 7.60 1.24
N GLY A 82 5.32 7.92 0.06
CA GLY A 82 6.10 8.38 -1.08
C GLY A 82 6.88 9.66 -0.80
N GLY A 83 6.31 10.59 -0.02
CA GLY A 83 6.99 11.80 0.44
C GLY A 83 8.20 11.50 1.34
N GLU A 84 8.05 10.57 2.28
CA GLU A 84 9.15 10.17 3.16
C GLU A 84 10.25 9.39 2.41
N ILE A 85 9.88 8.51 1.48
CA ILE A 85 10.84 7.84 0.58
C ILE A 85 11.61 8.87 -0.23
N ASN A 86 10.92 9.86 -0.79
CA ASN A 86 11.56 10.91 -1.59
C ASN A 86 12.58 11.69 -0.75
N ARG A 87 12.15 12.15 0.43
CA ARG A 87 13.00 12.92 1.35
C ARG A 87 14.25 12.15 1.77
N TYR A 88 14.11 10.86 2.07
CA TYR A 88 15.19 10.07 2.66
C TYR A 88 16.14 9.47 1.61
N PHE A 89 15.62 9.02 0.46
CA PHE A 89 16.41 8.29 -0.53
C PHE A 89 16.72 9.08 -1.82
N LEU A 90 15.92 10.10 -2.15
CA LEU A 90 15.97 10.76 -3.46
C LEU A 90 16.43 12.22 -3.42
N VAL A 91 16.40 12.88 -2.25
CA VAL A 91 16.91 14.24 -2.10
C VAL A 91 18.44 14.20 -1.90
N PRO A 92 19.24 14.93 -2.71
CA PRO A 92 20.69 14.98 -2.53
C PRO A 92 21.05 15.62 -1.19
N THR A 93 21.86 14.93 -0.40
CA THR A 93 22.56 15.52 0.75
C THR A 93 23.78 16.26 0.22
N TYR A 94 23.71 17.59 0.18
CA TYR A 94 24.85 18.47 -0.11
C TYR A 94 25.63 18.79 1.16
#